data_AF-U3LKN5-F1
#
_entry.id   AF-U3LKN5-F1
#
_cell.length_a   1.000
_cell.length_b   1.000
_cell.length_c   1.000
_cell.angle_alpha   90.00
_cell.angle_beta   90.00
_cell.angle_gamma   90.00
#
_symmetry.space_group_name_H-M   'P 1'
#
loop_
_entity.id
_entity.type
_entity.pdbx_description
1 polymer ?
#
loop_
_entity_poly.entity_id
_entity_poly.type
_entity_poly.pdbx_seq_one_letter_code
_entity_poly.pdbx_strand_id
1 'polypeptide(L)'
;PRWLMPNWSFGIREEEVQANVDKARKAGAGLVVLLSHNGFDVDRKLASRVRGIDVILTAHTHDALPEAVAVGKTLLVASGSHGKFVSRLDLDVRGGEVRGFRYKLIPIFSDAIAPDAEMAAKIDAIRAPHEAMLAEEVGRTETLLYRRGNFNGT
;
A
#
# COMPACT_ATOMS: atom_id res chain seq x y z
N PRO A 1 16.17 2.16 -15.83
CA PRO A 1 16.73 1.24 -16.86
C PRO A 1 18.19 0.88 -16.50
N ARG A 2 18.72 -0.28 -16.90
CA ARG A 2 20.06 -0.76 -16.48
C ARG A 2 21.19 0.24 -16.75
N TRP A 3 21.08 1.10 -17.76
CA TRP A 3 22.07 2.15 -18.04
C TRP A 3 22.06 3.29 -16.99
N LEU A 4 20.92 3.53 -16.34
CA LEU A 4 20.78 4.56 -15.30
C LEU A 4 21.19 4.04 -13.90
N MET A 5 21.13 2.71 -13.69
CA MET A 5 21.35 2.06 -12.40
C MET A 5 22.06 0.70 -12.58
N PRO A 6 23.30 0.69 -13.11
CA PRO A 6 23.95 -0.54 -13.60
C PRO A 6 24.24 -1.57 -12.50
N ASN A 7 24.40 -1.11 -11.25
CA ASN A 7 24.81 -1.95 -10.14
C ASN A 7 23.65 -2.32 -9.19
N TRP A 8 22.42 -1.91 -9.51
CA TRP A 8 21.28 -2.11 -8.62
C TRP A 8 20.55 -3.41 -8.98
N SER A 9 20.18 -4.16 -7.95
CA SER A 9 19.40 -5.39 -8.06
C SER A 9 18.27 -5.36 -7.05
N PHE A 10 17.05 -5.63 -7.52
CA PHE A 10 15.79 -5.52 -6.76
C PHE A 10 15.06 -6.87 -6.65
N GLY A 11 15.76 -7.99 -6.82
CA GLY A 11 15.18 -9.30 -6.59
C GLY A 11 14.71 -9.46 -5.15
N ILE A 12 13.75 -10.35 -4.92
CA ILE A 12 13.29 -10.69 -3.56
C ILE A 12 14.42 -11.40 -2.82
N ARG A 13 14.88 -10.81 -1.72
CA ARG A 13 15.97 -11.34 -0.89
C ARG A 13 15.44 -11.83 0.45
N GLU A 14 14.79 -13.00 0.41
CA GLU A 14 14.10 -13.58 1.57
C GLU A 14 15.01 -13.70 2.82
N GLU A 15 16.26 -14.12 2.64
CA GLU A 15 17.25 -14.23 3.72
C GLU A 15 17.58 -12.87 4.35
N GLU A 16 17.71 -11.81 3.54
CA GLU A 16 17.98 -10.46 4.04
C GLU A 16 16.75 -9.91 4.79
N VAL A 17 15.53 -10.21 4.32
CA VAL A 17 14.30 -9.85 5.05
C VAL A 17 14.27 -10.57 6.40
N GLN A 18 14.52 -11.89 6.45
CA GLN A 18 14.55 -12.65 7.70
C GLN A 18 15.61 -12.11 8.67
N ALA A 19 16.83 -11.83 8.18
CA ALA A 19 17.90 -11.28 8.99
C ALA A 19 17.54 -9.93 9.62
N ASN A 20 16.85 -9.06 8.86
CA ASN A 20 16.38 -7.76 9.37
C ASN A 20 15.25 -7.91 10.39
N VAL A 21 14.31 -8.83 10.16
CA VAL A 21 13.24 -9.13 11.13
C VAL A 21 13.83 -9.67 12.44
N ASP A 22 14.76 -10.62 12.36
CA ASP A 22 15.45 -11.18 13.53
C ASP A 22 16.24 -10.09 14.27
N LYS A 23 16.92 -9.21 13.54
CA LYS A 23 17.65 -8.07 14.12
C LYS A 23 16.71 -7.13 14.86
N ALA A 24 15.56 -6.78 14.28
CA ALA A 24 14.58 -5.92 14.93
C ALA A 24 14.02 -6.56 16.22
N ARG A 25 13.67 -7.84 16.18
CA ARG A 25 13.20 -8.58 17.36
C ARG A 25 14.27 -8.68 18.45
N LYS A 26 15.51 -8.99 18.10
CA LYS A 26 16.65 -9.02 19.05
C LYS A 26 16.91 -7.66 19.68
N ALA A 27 16.65 -6.58 18.96
CA ALA A 27 16.73 -5.21 19.47
C ALA A 27 15.52 -4.82 20.37
N GLY A 28 14.59 -5.74 20.62
CA GLY A 28 13.45 -5.53 21.51
C GLY A 28 12.15 -5.11 20.82
N ALA A 29 12.04 -5.21 19.49
CA ALA A 29 10.79 -4.87 18.80
C ALA A 29 9.63 -5.78 19.22
N GLY A 30 8.61 -5.18 19.84
CA GLY A 30 7.37 -5.87 20.22
C GLY A 30 6.41 -6.12 19.05
N LEU A 31 6.61 -5.43 17.92
CA LEU A 31 5.87 -5.58 16.68
C LEU A 31 6.81 -5.32 15.50
N VAL A 32 6.69 -6.09 14.42
CA VAL A 32 7.42 -5.89 13.16
C VAL A 32 6.42 -5.75 12.02
N VAL A 33 6.44 -4.58 11.39
CA VAL A 33 5.62 -4.24 10.23
C VAL A 33 6.51 -4.15 9.00
N LEU A 34 6.18 -4.90 7.96
CA LEU A 34 6.82 -4.80 6.65
C LEU A 34 6.00 -3.86 5.76
N LEU A 35 6.56 -2.70 5.43
CA LEU A 35 6.02 -1.84 4.38
C LEU A 35 6.52 -2.35 3.02
N SER A 36 5.64 -2.95 2.23
CA SER A 36 6.01 -3.68 1.02
C SER A 36 5.46 -3.04 -0.25
N HIS A 37 6.21 -3.20 -1.34
CA HIS A 37 5.76 -2.92 -2.70
C HIS A 37 6.01 -4.12 -3.63
N ASN A 38 6.00 -5.35 -3.08
CA ASN A 38 6.21 -6.57 -3.87
C ASN A 38 4.95 -7.02 -4.65
N GLY A 39 3.76 -6.64 -4.18
CA GLY A 39 2.48 -7.15 -4.69
C GLY A 39 1.86 -8.19 -3.77
N PHE A 40 0.53 -8.28 -3.78
CA PHE A 40 -0.23 -9.07 -2.80
C PHE A 40 0.18 -10.55 -2.78
N ASP A 41 0.22 -11.23 -3.93
CA ASP A 41 0.55 -12.67 -3.96
C ASP A 41 2.00 -12.96 -3.56
N VAL A 42 2.91 -12.06 -3.91
CA VAL A 42 4.32 -12.16 -3.52
C VAL A 42 4.47 -11.98 -2.01
N ASP A 43 3.82 -10.95 -1.44
CA ASP A 43 3.80 -10.70 -0.01
C ASP A 43 3.10 -11.83 0.77
N ARG A 44 2.02 -12.38 0.23
CA ARG A 44 1.33 -13.54 0.78
C ARG A 44 2.25 -14.74 0.84
N LYS A 45 3.04 -14.97 -0.22
CA LYS A 45 4.05 -16.03 -0.21
C LYS A 45 5.16 -15.74 0.78
N LEU A 46 5.67 -14.51 0.82
CA LEU A 46 6.73 -14.08 1.74
C LEU A 46 6.31 -14.25 3.21
N ALA A 47 5.06 -13.90 3.55
CA ALA A 47 4.48 -14.07 4.88
C ALA A 47 4.50 -15.53 5.36
N SER A 48 4.41 -16.50 4.44
CA SER A 48 4.50 -17.93 4.78
C SER A 48 5.93 -18.43 4.98
N ARG A 49 6.95 -17.66 4.59
CA ARG A 49 8.37 -18.07 4.57
C ARG A 49 9.22 -17.30 5.57
N VAL A 50 8.94 -16.02 5.75
CA VAL A 50 9.63 -15.15 6.71
C VAL A 50 8.87 -15.13 8.03
N ARG A 51 9.54 -15.56 9.10
CA ARG A 51 8.98 -15.60 10.45
C ARG A 51 9.17 -14.27 11.15
N GLY A 52 8.25 -13.93 12.05
CA GLY A 52 8.39 -12.81 12.99
C GLY A 52 7.86 -11.47 12.46
N ILE A 53 7.38 -11.41 11.22
CA ILE A 53 6.59 -10.29 10.70
C ILE A 53 5.17 -10.43 11.26
N ASP A 54 4.61 -9.37 11.83
CA ASP A 54 3.24 -9.37 12.33
C ASP A 54 2.26 -8.78 11.32
N VAL A 55 2.70 -7.76 10.57
CA VAL A 55 1.87 -7.07 9.57
C VAL A 55 2.68 -6.80 8.31
N ILE A 56 2.09 -7.04 7.15
CA ILE A 56 2.56 -6.54 5.86
C ILE A 56 1.55 -5.53 5.33
N LEU A 57 2.01 -4.30 5.11
CA LEU A 57 1.29 -3.29 4.36
C LEU A 57 1.66 -3.48 2.89
N THR A 58 0.81 -4.18 2.14
CA THR A 58 1.09 -4.57 0.75
C THR A 58 0.60 -3.52 -0.24
N ALA A 59 1.36 -3.33 -1.32
CA ALA A 59 1.08 -2.36 -2.37
C ALA A 59 1.31 -2.99 -3.76
N HIS A 60 1.66 -2.18 -4.77
CA HIS A 60 1.93 -2.57 -6.16
C HIS A 60 0.72 -3.06 -6.98
N THR A 61 -0.01 -4.04 -6.46
CA THR A 61 -1.12 -4.75 -7.11
C THR A 61 -2.45 -4.00 -7.06
N HIS A 62 -2.51 -2.89 -6.30
CA HIS A 62 -3.67 -2.02 -6.15
C HIS A 62 -4.90 -2.73 -5.57
N ASP A 63 -4.73 -3.83 -4.85
CA ASP A 63 -5.81 -4.50 -4.14
C ASP A 63 -6.37 -3.63 -3.03
N ALA A 64 -7.69 -3.67 -2.87
CA ALA A 64 -8.40 -3.01 -1.79
C ALA A 64 -9.06 -4.12 -0.95
N LEU A 65 -8.45 -4.44 0.19
CA LEU A 65 -8.93 -5.53 1.03
C LEU A 65 -9.93 -4.97 2.05
N PRO A 66 -11.21 -5.35 2.00
CA PRO A 66 -12.20 -4.91 2.99
C PRO A 66 -11.95 -5.50 4.38
N GLU A 67 -11.24 -6.63 4.44
CA GLU A 67 -10.78 -7.30 5.65
C GLU A 67 -9.29 -7.60 5.58
N ALA A 68 -8.59 -7.61 6.71
CA ALA A 68 -7.19 -8.02 6.74
C ALA A 68 -7.07 -9.52 6.47
N VAL A 69 -6.13 -9.91 5.60
CA VAL A 69 -5.90 -11.33 5.27
C VAL A 69 -4.81 -11.90 6.18
N ALA A 70 -5.10 -13.00 6.88
CA ALA A 70 -4.10 -13.66 7.71
C ALA A 70 -3.37 -14.78 6.94
N VAL A 71 -2.03 -14.78 7.01
CA VAL A 71 -1.17 -15.90 6.62
C VAL A 71 -0.40 -16.34 7.87
N GLY A 72 -0.82 -17.43 8.49
CA GLY A 72 -0.31 -17.82 9.80
C GLY A 72 -0.62 -16.73 10.84
N LYS A 73 0.43 -16.15 11.44
CA LYS A 73 0.32 -15.04 12.40
C LYS A 73 0.45 -13.65 11.76
N THR A 74 0.72 -13.58 10.45
CA THR A 74 0.99 -12.33 9.74
C THR A 74 -0.29 -11.78 9.13
N LEU A 75 -0.62 -10.52 9.39
CA LEU A 75 -1.75 -9.81 8.78
C LEU A 75 -1.29 -9.08 7.51
N LEU A 76 -2.06 -9.20 6.42
CA LEU A 76 -1.84 -8.46 5.18
C LEU A 76 -2.97 -7.44 5.00
N VAL A 77 -2.60 -6.20 4.72
CA VAL A 77 -3.51 -5.08 4.51
C VAL A 77 -3.15 -4.35 3.23
N ALA A 78 -4.15 -4.07 2.39
CA ALA A 78 -3.99 -3.33 1.14
C ALA A 78 -5.05 -2.23 1.03
N SER A 79 -4.61 -1.00 0.75
CA SER A 79 -5.45 0.22 0.76
C SER A 79 -5.98 0.62 -0.62
N GLY A 80 -5.90 -0.25 -1.62
CA GLY A 80 -6.25 0.09 -3.00
C GLY A 80 -5.22 0.99 -3.66
N SER A 81 -5.70 1.98 -4.41
CA SER A 81 -4.86 2.90 -5.19
C SER A 81 -5.55 4.25 -5.39
N HIS A 82 -4.81 5.23 -5.91
CA HIS A 82 -5.31 6.56 -6.29
C HIS A 82 -5.97 7.35 -5.15
N GLY A 83 -5.59 7.06 -3.89
CA GLY A 83 -6.17 7.73 -2.73
C GLY A 83 -7.65 7.43 -2.50
N LYS A 84 -8.21 6.36 -3.09
CA LYS A 84 -9.63 6.01 -2.92
C LYS A 84 -9.98 5.54 -1.51
N PHE A 85 -9.00 4.99 -0.78
CA PHE A 85 -9.19 4.49 0.57
C PHE A 85 -7.99 4.81 1.47
N VAL A 86 -8.27 4.88 2.77
CA VAL A 86 -7.27 4.82 3.85
C VAL A 86 -7.55 3.59 4.71
N SER A 87 -6.54 2.75 4.87
CA SER A 87 -6.60 1.62 5.79
C SER A 87 -6.31 2.08 7.22
N ARG A 88 -7.20 1.73 8.15
CA ARG A 88 -6.97 1.86 9.59
C ARG A 88 -6.87 0.47 10.20
N LEU A 89 -5.71 0.16 10.78
CA LEU A 89 -5.45 -1.08 11.52
C LEU A 89 -5.10 -0.72 12.97
N ASP A 90 -6.02 -0.98 13.90
CA ASP A 90 -5.76 -0.86 15.34
C ASP A 90 -5.29 -2.23 15.87
N LEU A 91 -4.14 -2.27 16.56
CA LEU A 91 -3.52 -3.51 17.06
C LEU A 91 -3.45 -3.52 18.59
N ASP A 92 -3.81 -4.65 19.21
CA ASP A 92 -3.53 -4.94 20.63
C ASP A 92 -2.26 -5.78 20.73
N VAL A 93 -1.15 -5.16 21.13
CA VAL A 93 0.19 -5.80 21.19
C VAL A 93 0.56 -6.05 22.64
N ARG A 94 0.75 -7.33 23.02
CA ARG A 94 1.12 -7.73 24.38
C ARG A 94 2.14 -8.85 24.38
N GLY A 95 3.22 -8.66 25.15
CA GLY A 95 4.29 -9.66 25.26
C GLY A 95 4.99 -9.94 23.93
N GLY A 96 5.05 -8.96 23.03
CA GLY A 96 5.68 -9.08 21.71
C GLY A 96 4.83 -9.76 20.63
N GLU A 97 3.54 -10.02 20.91
CA GLU A 97 2.60 -10.63 19.96
C GLU A 97 1.34 -9.78 19.78
N VAL A 98 0.75 -9.82 18.59
CA VAL A 98 -0.60 -9.27 18.32
C VAL A 98 -1.64 -10.22 18.92
N ARG A 99 -2.39 -9.74 19.92
CA ARG A 99 -3.47 -10.51 20.59
C ARG A 99 -4.84 -10.29 19.97
N GLY A 100 -5.02 -9.17 19.30
CA GLY A 100 -6.24 -8.81 18.61
C GLY A 100 -6.02 -7.61 17.71
N PHE A 101 -6.93 -7.40 16.78
CA PHE A 101 -6.91 -6.23 15.91
C PHE A 101 -8.33 -5.81 15.53
N ARG A 102 -8.45 -4.55 15.11
CA ARG A 102 -9.61 -4.05 14.37
C ARG A 102 -9.13 -3.41 13.10
N TYR A 103 -9.85 -3.67 12.02
CA TYR A 103 -9.49 -3.15 10.71
C TYR A 103 -10.68 -2.45 10.06
N LYS A 104 -10.41 -1.34 9.38
CA LYS A 104 -11.35 -0.64 8.51
C LYS A 104 -10.65 -0.14 7.26
N LEU A 105 -11.21 -0.45 6.11
CA LEU A 105 -10.91 0.22 4.86
C LEU A 105 -11.86 1.42 4.71
N ILE A 106 -11.34 2.63 4.88
CA ILE A 106 -12.14 3.86 4.93
C ILE A 106 -12.14 4.50 3.54
N PRO A 107 -13.29 4.60 2.84
CA PRO A 107 -13.36 5.27 1.55
C PRO A 107 -13.17 6.79 1.70
N ILE A 108 -12.44 7.39 0.77
CA ILE A 108 -12.29 8.84 0.66
C ILE A 108 -13.28 9.33 -0.39
N PHE A 109 -14.36 9.95 0.08
CA PHE A 109 -15.37 10.59 -0.77
C PHE A 109 -15.18 12.11 -0.70
N SER A 110 -14.73 12.72 -1.81
CA SER A 110 -14.38 14.15 -1.87
C SER A 110 -15.57 15.09 -1.72
N ASP A 111 -16.78 14.60 -1.95
CA ASP A 111 -18.06 15.28 -1.75
C ASP A 111 -18.55 15.23 -0.29
N ALA A 112 -18.02 14.30 0.51
CA ALA A 112 -18.41 14.12 1.92
C ALA A 112 -17.34 14.55 2.93
N ILE A 113 -16.09 14.73 2.49
CA ILE A 113 -14.94 15.06 3.36
C ILE A 113 -14.42 16.44 2.95
N ALA A 114 -14.47 17.40 3.88
CA ALA A 114 -13.90 18.72 3.65
C ALA A 114 -12.37 18.61 3.39
N PRO A 115 -11.85 19.21 2.31
CA PRO A 115 -10.42 19.20 2.04
C PRO A 115 -9.68 20.01 3.09
N ASP A 116 -8.47 19.58 3.42
CA ASP A 116 -7.56 20.36 4.25
C ASP A 116 -7.17 21.66 3.52
N ALA A 117 -7.36 22.81 4.18
CA ALA A 117 -7.21 24.12 3.56
C ALA A 117 -5.75 24.42 3.16
N GLU A 118 -4.78 23.98 3.96
CA GLU A 118 -3.36 24.18 3.66
C GLU A 118 -2.94 23.34 2.46
N MET A 119 -3.36 22.07 2.42
CA MET A 119 -3.07 21.18 1.29
C MET A 119 -3.76 21.63 0.01
N ALA A 120 -5.02 22.10 0.08
CA ALA A 120 -5.73 22.64 -1.07
C ALA A 120 -4.98 23.84 -1.65
N ALA A 121 -4.60 24.82 -0.83
CA ALA A 121 -3.83 25.98 -1.26
C ALA A 121 -2.48 25.58 -1.91
N LYS A 122 -1.82 24.55 -1.38
CA LYS A 122 -0.57 24.03 -1.94
C LYS A 122 -0.77 23.37 -3.31
N ILE A 123 -1.83 22.59 -3.47
CA ILE A 123 -2.20 21.98 -4.76
C ILE A 123 -2.50 23.08 -5.78
N ASP A 124 -3.28 24.08 -5.40
CA ASP A 124 -3.63 25.21 -6.28
C ASP A 124 -2.36 25.97 -6.72
N ALA A 125 -1.45 26.26 -5.79
CA ALA A 125 -0.19 26.93 -6.11
C ALA A 125 0.69 26.12 -7.08
N ILE A 126 0.75 24.79 -6.94
CA ILE A 126 1.51 23.91 -7.85
C ILE A 126 0.85 23.83 -9.22
N ARG A 127 -0.49 23.83 -9.29
CA ARG A 127 -1.24 23.70 -10.54
C ARG A 127 -1.34 25.00 -11.32
N ALA A 128 -1.35 26.15 -10.66
CA ALA A 128 -1.58 27.45 -11.28
C ALA A 128 -0.71 27.74 -12.53
N PRO A 129 0.62 27.42 -12.56
CA PRO A 129 1.44 27.63 -13.76
C PRO A 129 1.09 26.71 -14.94
N HIS A 130 0.32 25.64 -14.69
CA HIS A 130 -0.01 24.59 -15.65
C HIS A 130 -1.51 24.54 -15.99
N GLU A 131 -2.31 25.45 -15.43
CA GLU A 131 -3.78 25.37 -15.49
C GLU A 131 -4.30 25.35 -16.93
N ALA A 132 -3.74 26.17 -17.81
CA ALA A 132 -4.15 26.20 -19.22
C ALA A 132 -3.94 24.86 -19.93
N MET A 133 -2.85 24.15 -19.63
CA MET A 133 -2.56 22.84 -20.20
C MET A 133 -3.43 21.74 -19.56
N LEU A 134 -3.59 21.78 -18.24
CA LEU A 134 -4.39 20.78 -17.51
C LEU A 134 -5.90 20.87 -17.84
N ALA A 135 -6.38 22.04 -18.25
CA ALA A 135 -7.78 22.29 -18.60
C ALA A 135 -8.07 22.21 -20.11
N GLU A 136 -7.07 21.96 -20.96
CA GLU A 136 -7.26 21.87 -22.41
C GLU A 136 -8.18 20.68 -22.76
N GLU A 137 -9.29 20.97 -23.44
CA GLU A 137 -10.20 19.93 -23.92
C GLU A 137 -9.63 19.26 -25.18
N VAL A 138 -9.07 18.07 -25.03
CA VAL A 138 -8.47 17.30 -26.15
C VAL A 138 -9.48 16.42 -26.91
N GLY A 139 -10.69 16.23 -26.38
CA GLY A 139 -11.73 15.42 -27.00
C GLY A 139 -12.87 15.04 -26.04
N ARG A 140 -13.92 14.44 -26.59
CA ARG A 140 -15.10 13.96 -25.87
C ARG A 140 -15.35 12.48 -26.15
N THR A 141 -15.96 11.79 -25.20
CA THR A 141 -16.37 10.39 -25.34
C THR A 141 -17.86 10.25 -25.03
N GLU A 142 -18.56 9.38 -25.76
CA GLU A 142 -19.97 9.04 -25.52
C GLU A 142 -20.12 7.83 -24.58
N THR A 143 -19.00 7.23 -24.15
CA THR A 143 -18.95 5.99 -23.38
C THR A 143 -17.98 6.08 -22.20
N LEU A 144 -18.11 5.18 -21.23
CA LEU A 144 -17.20 5.11 -20.09
C LEU A 144 -15.78 4.65 -20.52
N LEU A 145 -14.76 5.46 -20.22
CA LEU A 145 -13.35 5.07 -20.36
C LEU A 145 -12.81 4.56 -19.01
N TYR A 146 -12.38 3.30 -18.97
CA TYR A 146 -11.76 2.71 -17.79
C TYR A 146 -10.46 2.00 -18.16
N ARG A 147 -9.45 2.07 -17.27
CA ARG A 147 -8.12 1.48 -17.52
C ARG A 147 -7.96 0.08 -16.92
N ARG A 148 -8.45 -0.14 -15.70
CA ARG A 148 -8.28 -1.40 -14.98
C ARG A 148 -9.41 -2.35 -15.38
N GLY A 149 -9.09 -3.38 -16.15
CA GLY A 149 -10.04 -4.42 -16.53
C GLY A 149 -9.36 -5.79 -16.50
N ASN A 150 -9.88 -6.70 -15.68
CA ASN A 150 -9.68 -8.15 -15.78
C ASN A 150 -10.88 -8.82 -16.49
N PHE A 151 -11.73 -8.03 -17.17
CA PHE A 151 -12.99 -8.53 -17.75
C PHE A 151 -12.79 -9.61 -18.82
N ASN A 152 -11.60 -9.72 -19.41
CA ASN A 152 -11.24 -10.76 -20.38
C ASN A 152 -10.01 -11.56 -19.88
N GLY A 153 -10.10 -12.14 -18.68
CA GLY A 153 -9.00 -12.90 -18.08
C GLY A 153 -8.31 -13.86 -19.06
N THR A 154 -6.97 -13.83 -19.05
CA THR A 154 -6.11 -14.95 -19.41
C THR A 154 -5.07 -15.11 -18.33
#